data_AF-A0A914Z1F2-F1
#
_entry.id   AF-A0A914Z1F2-F1
#
_cell.length_a   1.000
_cell.length_b   1.000
_cell.length_c   1.000
_cell.angle_alpha   90.00
_cell.angle_beta   90.00
_cell.angle_gamma   90.00
#
_symmetry.space_group_name_H-M   'P 1'
#
loop_
_entity.id
_entity.type
_entity.pdbx_description
1 polymer ?
#
loop_
_entity_poly.entity_id
_entity_poly.type
_entity_poly.pdbx_seq_one_letter_code
_entity_poly.pdbx_strand_id
1 'polypeptide(L)'
;MDIRPFFMVYMERAEGDKDDLYKNTYLPAAEKVYGRIGEILSKSTSGFLANSGLTWGDFLLSENTLTLQTMDPEFSTRFPYMVEHQKKVYAVPQLQEYLKNRKPSVV
;
A
#
# COMPACT_ATOMS: atom_id res chain seq x y z
N MET A 1 2.31 -11.90 13.39
CA MET A 1 2.68 -10.61 13.99
C MET A 1 1.42 -9.78 14.01
N ASP A 2 0.98 -9.33 15.19
CA ASP A 2 -0.24 -8.56 15.34
C ASP A 2 0.08 -7.07 15.18
N ILE A 3 -0.36 -6.46 14.08
CA ILE A 3 -0.14 -5.04 13.77
C ILE A 3 -1.26 -4.13 14.28
N ARG A 4 -2.32 -4.71 14.88
CA ARG A 4 -3.46 -3.93 15.39
C ARG A 4 -3.05 -2.87 16.44
N PRO A 5 -2.13 -3.14 17.38
CA PRO A 5 -1.73 -2.12 18.36
C PRO A 5 -1.16 -0.86 17.71
N PHE A 6 -0.32 -1.00 16.67
CA PHE A 6 0.20 0.13 15.92
C PHE A 6 -0.92 0.98 15.32
N PHE A 7 -1.89 0.36 14.64
CA PHE A 7 -3.00 1.08 14.02
C PHE A 7 -3.92 1.78 15.03
N MET A 8 -4.15 1.18 16.20
CA MET A 8 -4.97 1.81 17.24
C MET A 8 -4.32 3.08 17.79
N VAL A 9 -3.00 3.07 17.99
CA VAL A 9 -2.24 4.26 18.41
C VAL A 9 -2.14 5.28 17.27
N TYR A 10 -1.86 4.83 16.05
CA TYR A 10 -1.79 5.70 14.86
C TYR A 10 -3.09 6.46 14.60
N MET A 11 -4.25 5.82 14.82
CA MET A 11 -5.57 6.44 14.67
C MET A 11 -6.04 7.18 15.93
N GLU A 12 -5.18 7.39 16.93
CA GLU A 12 -5.50 8.05 18.20
C GLU A 12 -6.66 7.40 18.98
N ARG A 13 -6.85 6.07 18.78
CA ARG A 13 -7.88 5.27 19.46
C ARG A 13 -7.35 4.55 20.70
N ALA A 14 -6.05 4.63 20.95
CA ALA A 14 -5.37 4.07 22.12
C ALA A 14 -4.10 4.88 22.42
N GLU A 15 -3.67 4.86 23.68
CA GLU A 15 -2.37 5.40 24.10
C GLU A 15 -1.23 4.41 23.79
N GLY A 16 -0.05 4.93 23.45
CA GLY A 16 1.15 4.13 23.25
C GLY A 16 2.26 4.89 22.51
N ASP A 17 3.46 4.31 22.48
CA ASP A 17 4.57 4.84 21.71
C ASP A 17 4.43 4.42 20.24
N LYS A 18 3.96 5.37 19.41
CA LYS A 18 3.74 5.17 17.97
C LYS A 18 5.04 4.77 17.24
N ASP A 19 6.17 5.35 17.62
CA ASP A 19 7.45 5.14 16.93
C ASP A 19 8.04 3.78 17.29
N ASP A 20 7.91 3.35 18.54
CA ASP A 20 8.27 1.99 18.97
C ASP A 20 7.43 0.94 18.25
N LEU A 21 6.10 1.10 18.25
CA LEU A 21 5.18 0.19 17.56
C LEU A 21 5.43 0.17 16.05
N TYR A 22 5.78 1.31 15.45
CA TYR A 22 6.17 1.39 14.05
C TYR A 22 7.40 0.52 13.77
N LYS A 23 8.49 0.76 14.50
CA LYS A 23 9.80 0.11 14.26
C LYS A 23 9.79 -1.37 14.60
N ASN A 24 9.17 -1.74 15.72
CA ASN A 24 9.29 -3.08 16.30
C ASN A 24 8.14 -4.02 15.91
N THR A 25 7.01 -3.47 15.44
CA THR A 25 5.82 -4.28 15.08
C THR A 25 5.39 -4.08 13.64
N TYR A 26 5.11 -2.86 13.22
CA TYR A 26 4.53 -2.61 11.90
C TYR A 26 5.53 -2.83 10.77
N LEU A 27 6.70 -2.18 10.84
CA LEU A 27 7.68 -2.20 9.76
C LEU A 27 8.18 -3.61 9.42
N PRO A 28 8.53 -4.49 10.38
CA PRO A 28 8.93 -5.86 10.06
C PRO A 28 7.81 -6.69 9.41
N ALA A 29 6.55 -6.47 9.82
CA ALA A 29 5.39 -7.11 9.19
C ALA A 29 5.18 -6.60 7.76
N ALA A 30 5.29 -5.28 7.56
CA ALA A 30 5.18 -4.61 6.28
C ALA A 30 6.25 -5.12 5.31
N GLU A 31 7.52 -5.12 5.70
CA GLU A 31 8.64 -5.61 4.87
C GLU A 31 8.43 -7.06 4.43
N LYS A 32 7.92 -7.93 5.32
CA LYS A 32 7.60 -9.32 4.98
C LYS A 32 6.47 -9.45 3.96
N VAL A 33 5.40 -8.68 4.11
CA VAL A 33 4.23 -8.75 3.22
C VAL A 33 4.53 -8.08 1.89
N TYR A 34 5.02 -6.85 1.92
CA TYR A 34 5.30 -6.05 0.72
C TYR A 34 6.49 -6.60 -0.06
N GLY A 35 7.48 -7.20 0.60
CA GLY A 35 8.56 -7.94 -0.07
C GLY A 35 8.01 -9.05 -0.99
N ARG A 36 7.01 -9.81 -0.54
CA ARG A 36 6.34 -10.83 -1.38
C ARG A 36 5.57 -10.23 -2.55
N ILE A 37 4.99 -9.04 -2.37
CA ILE A 37 4.34 -8.32 -3.47
C ILE A 37 5.37 -7.91 -4.51
N GLY A 38 6.54 -7.43 -4.09
CA GLY A 38 7.67 -7.16 -4.98
C GLY A 38 8.08 -8.39 -5.77
N GLU A 39 8.19 -9.56 -5.12
CA GLU A 39 8.47 -10.83 -5.81
C GLU A 39 7.39 -11.18 -6.86
N ILE A 40 6.11 -11.03 -6.53
CA ILE A 40 4.99 -11.28 -7.46
C ILE A 40 5.08 -10.35 -8.66
N LEU A 41 5.25 -9.04 -8.43
CA LEU A 41 5.33 -8.03 -9.48
C LEU A 41 6.58 -8.22 -10.36
N SER A 42 7.71 -8.63 -9.79
CA SER A 42 8.94 -8.90 -10.57
C SER A 42 8.79 -10.05 -11.57
N LYS A 43 7.87 -10.99 -11.30
CA LYS A 43 7.56 -12.15 -12.16
C LYS A 43 6.36 -11.89 -13.07
N SER A 44 5.73 -10.72 -12.97
CA SER A 44 4.52 -10.40 -13.71
C SER A 44 4.84 -10.09 -15.18
N THR A 45 4.13 -10.74 -16.09
CA THR A 45 4.20 -10.43 -17.53
C THR A 45 3.23 -9.33 -17.94
N SER A 46 2.16 -9.13 -17.17
CA SER A 46 1.16 -8.08 -17.41
C SER A 46 1.54 -6.77 -16.74
N GLY A 47 2.42 -6.80 -15.74
CA GLY A 47 2.71 -5.71 -14.80
C GLY A 47 1.61 -5.48 -13.75
N PHE A 48 0.60 -6.35 -13.69
CA PHE A 48 -0.40 -6.42 -12.61
C PHE A 48 -0.11 -7.64 -11.71
N LEU A 49 -0.84 -7.78 -10.61
CA LEU A 49 -0.66 -8.90 -9.68
C LEU A 49 -0.95 -10.27 -10.31
N ALA A 50 -1.85 -10.32 -11.30
CA ALA A 50 -2.13 -11.51 -12.09
C ALA A 50 -1.63 -11.37 -13.52
N ASN A 51 -1.04 -12.44 -14.06
CA ASN A 51 -0.61 -12.48 -15.46
C ASN A 51 -1.78 -12.34 -16.45
N SER A 52 -3.01 -12.64 -16.03
CA SER A 52 -4.23 -12.43 -16.83
C SER A 52 -4.64 -10.96 -16.98
N GLY A 53 -3.95 -10.02 -16.32
CA GLY A 53 -4.23 -8.59 -16.38
C GLY A 53 -4.79 -8.03 -15.07
N LEU A 54 -5.50 -6.91 -15.19
CA LEU A 54 -6.05 -6.16 -14.07
C LEU A 54 -7.10 -6.97 -13.30
N THR A 55 -6.98 -7.00 -11.99
CA THR A 55 -7.90 -7.67 -11.06
C THR A 55 -8.30 -6.73 -9.92
N TRP A 56 -9.28 -7.14 -9.13
CA TRP A 56 -9.67 -6.41 -7.93
C TRP A 56 -8.52 -6.25 -6.92
N GLY A 57 -7.58 -7.22 -6.89
CA GLY A 57 -6.41 -7.17 -6.02
C GLY A 57 -5.48 -5.99 -6.36
N ASP A 58 -5.43 -5.60 -7.63
CA ASP A 58 -4.63 -4.44 -8.06
C ASP A 58 -5.21 -3.13 -7.51
N PHE A 59 -6.54 -3.01 -7.47
CA PHE A 59 -7.19 -1.84 -6.85
C PHE A 59 -6.91 -1.80 -5.35
N LEU A 60 -7.05 -2.94 -4.64
CA LEU A 60 -6.76 -3.02 -3.21
C LEU A 60 -5.31 -2.61 -2.91
N LEU A 61 -4.35 -3.10 -3.69
CA LEU A 61 -2.95 -2.75 -3.53
C LEU A 61 -2.70 -1.26 -3.82
N SER A 62 -3.29 -0.73 -4.90
CA SER A 62 -3.11 0.67 -5.29
C SER A 62 -3.65 1.65 -4.25
N GLU A 63 -4.79 1.33 -3.62
CA GLU A 63 -5.35 2.14 -2.54
C GLU A 63 -4.54 1.97 -1.25
N ASN A 64 -4.08 0.75 -0.94
CA ASN A 64 -3.21 0.54 0.21
C ASN A 64 -1.92 1.35 0.08
N THR A 65 -1.27 1.34 -1.09
CA THR A 65 -0.09 2.17 -1.39
C THR A 65 -0.34 3.65 -1.08
N LEU A 66 -1.50 4.20 -1.47
CA LEU A 66 -1.84 5.61 -1.21
C LEU A 66 -1.88 5.92 0.30
N THR A 67 -2.55 5.08 1.08
CA THR A 67 -2.61 5.23 2.55
C THR A 67 -1.22 5.15 3.17
N LEU A 68 -0.39 4.21 2.70
CA LEU A 68 0.95 3.99 3.25
C LEU A 68 1.91 5.14 2.95
N GLN A 69 1.84 5.74 1.76
CA GLN A 69 2.60 6.93 1.42
C GLN A 69 2.23 8.14 2.30
N THR A 70 1.00 8.18 2.81
CA THR A 70 0.53 9.22 3.74
C THR A 70 1.05 8.95 5.16
N MET A 71 1.13 7.67 5.55
CA MET A 71 1.52 7.24 6.90
C MET A 71 3.05 7.21 7.11
N ASP A 72 3.80 6.80 6.08
CA ASP A 72 5.26 6.65 6.11
C ASP A 72 5.89 7.40 4.93
N PRO A 73 6.55 8.56 5.18
CA PRO A 73 7.23 9.32 4.12
C PRO A 73 8.33 8.53 3.39
N GLU A 74 8.94 7.54 4.04
CA GLU A 74 9.99 6.70 3.43
C GLU A 74 9.43 5.53 2.62
N PHE A 75 8.11 5.30 2.66
CA PHE A 75 7.46 4.15 2.04
C PHE A 75 7.80 4.04 0.56
N SER A 76 7.73 5.16 -0.17
CA SER A 76 7.98 5.20 -1.61
C SER A 76 9.42 4.81 -1.95
N THR A 77 10.37 5.12 -1.07
CA THR A 77 11.78 4.77 -1.23
C THR A 77 12.02 3.30 -0.92
N ARG A 78 11.36 2.75 0.11
CA ARG A 78 11.49 1.34 0.52
C ARG A 78 10.80 0.38 -0.45
N PHE A 79 9.64 0.76 -0.97
CA PHE A 79 8.78 -0.11 -1.78
C PHE A 79 8.42 0.53 -3.14
N PRO A 80 9.41 0.91 -3.97
CA PRO A 80 9.17 1.65 -5.22
C PRO A 80 8.31 0.85 -6.21
N TYR A 81 8.40 -0.48 -6.19
CA TYR A 81 7.60 -1.37 -7.04
C TYR A 81 6.09 -1.26 -6.78
N MET A 82 5.66 -0.95 -5.54
CA MET A 82 4.24 -0.73 -5.23
C MET A 82 3.75 0.61 -5.77
N VAL A 83 4.61 1.63 -5.78
CA VAL A 83 4.31 2.94 -6.36
C VAL A 83 4.20 2.84 -7.88
N GLU A 84 5.11 2.11 -8.54
CA GLU A 84 5.03 1.89 -9.98
C GLU A 84 3.79 1.08 -10.38
N HIS A 85 3.43 0.06 -9.59
CA HIS A 85 2.17 -0.67 -9.77
C HIS A 85 0.96 0.25 -9.63
N GLN A 86 0.91 1.10 -8.60
CA GLN A 86 -0.18 2.06 -8.40
C GLN A 86 -0.32 3.01 -9.60
N LYS A 87 0.79 3.58 -10.11
CA LYS A 87 0.77 4.43 -11.31
C LYS A 87 0.16 3.70 -12.50
N LYS A 88 0.49 2.42 -12.69
CA LYS A 88 -0.06 1.59 -13.77
C LYS A 88 -1.57 1.36 -13.61
N VAL A 89 -2.04 1.09 -12.40
CA VAL A 89 -3.48 0.99 -12.11
C VAL A 89 -4.18 2.32 -12.37
N TYR A 90 -3.59 3.43 -11.96
CA TYR A 90 -4.14 4.77 -12.15
C TYR A 90 -4.06 5.26 -13.60
N ALA A 91 -3.33 4.59 -14.49
CA ALA A 91 -3.31 4.88 -15.92
C ALA A 91 -4.47 4.22 -16.69
N VAL A 92 -5.29 3.38 -16.04
CA VAL A 92 -6.43 2.70 -16.68
C VAL A 92 -7.47 3.75 -17.11
N PRO A 93 -7.83 3.85 -18.40
CA PRO A 93 -8.73 4.90 -18.90
C PRO A 93 -10.10 4.93 -18.21
N GLN A 94 -10.64 3.76 -17.89
CA GLN A 94 -11.94 3.61 -17.22
C GLN A 94 -11.91 4.14 -15.78
N LEU A 95 -10.72 4.28 -15.18
CA LEU A 95 -10.56 4.74 -13.80
C LEU A 95 -10.45 6.28 -13.71
N GLN A 96 -10.16 6.98 -14.81
CA GLN A 96 -9.86 8.42 -14.79
C GLN A 96 -11.00 9.27 -14.24
N GLU A 97 -12.23 8.98 -14.66
CA GLU A 97 -13.40 9.74 -14.19
C GLU A 97 -13.63 9.55 -12.68
N TYR A 98 -13.40 8.33 -12.17
CA TYR A 98 -13.46 8.07 -10.73
C TYR A 98 -12.35 8.80 -9.99
N LEU A 99 -11.09 8.72 -10.46
CA LEU A 99 -9.95 9.37 -9.79
C LEU A 99 -10.08 10.89 -9.74
N LYS A 100 -10.70 11.50 -10.76
CA LYS A 100 -10.96 12.94 -10.82
C LYS A 100 -12.01 13.39 -9.80
N ASN A 101 -13.05 12.58 -9.60
CA ASN A 101 -14.22 12.97 -8.80
C ASN A 101 -14.23 12.40 -7.39
N ARG A 102 -13.43 11.37 -7.11
CA ARG A 102 -13.41 10.74 -5.79
C ARG A 102 -12.91 11.74 -4.75
N LYS A 103 -13.50 11.65 -3.56
CA LYS A 103 -12.92 12.30 -2.38
C LYS A 103 -11.64 11.54 -1.99
N PRO A 104 -10.61 12.23 -1.48
CA PRO A 104 -9.48 11.54 -0.90
C PRO A 104 -9.94 10.53 0.12
N SER A 105 -9.36 9.33 0.08
CA SER A 105 -9.46 8.36 1.18
C SER A 105 -8.65 8.94 2.34
N VAL A 106 -9.27 9.84 3.10
CA VAL A 106 -8.63 10.56 4.21
C VAL A 106 -8.19 9.55 5.27
N VAL A 107 -6.97 9.73 5.80
CA VAL A 107 -6.58 9.25 7.13
C VAL A 107 -6.91 10.37 8.11
#